data_AF-A0A1E3SWT6-F1
#
_entry.id   AF-A0A1E3SWT6-F1
#
_cell.length_a   1.000
_cell.length_b   1.000
_cell.length_c   1.000
_cell.angle_alpha   90.00
_cell.angle_beta   90.00
_cell.angle_gamma   90.00
#
_symmetry.space_group_name_H-M   'P 1'
#
loop_
_entity.id
_entity.type
_entity.pdbx_description
1 polymer ?
#
loop_
_entity_poly.entity_id
_entity_poly.type
_entity_poly.pdbx_seq_one_letter_code
_entity_poly.pdbx_strand_id
1 'polypeptide(L)' 'MNIDPDQIRADIDNLLAQLPDLTDPQNRENGPTLAELEDIARRLSEAHDVLLQALESAEKG' A
#
# COMPACT_ATOMS: atom_id res chain seq x y z
N MET A 1 -5.14 -22.15 0.66
CA MET A 1 -5.58 -21.26 1.77
C MET A 1 -6.47 -20.21 1.16
N ASN A 2 -7.73 -20.12 1.61
CA ASN A 2 -8.72 -19.21 1.05
C ASN A 2 -8.35 -17.79 1.47
N ILE A 3 -7.84 -16.99 0.54
CA ILE A 3 -7.56 -15.58 0.81
C ILE A 3 -8.89 -14.85 0.63
N ASP A 4 -9.50 -14.42 1.74
CA ASP A 4 -10.77 -13.71 1.70
C ASP A 4 -10.57 -12.28 1.17
N PRO A 5 -11.22 -11.89 0.06
CA PRO A 5 -11.01 -10.59 -0.57
C PRO A 5 -11.45 -9.43 0.33
N ASP A 6 -12.43 -9.64 1.20
CA ASP A 6 -12.85 -8.63 2.17
C ASP A 6 -11.85 -8.48 3.32
N GLN A 7 -11.12 -9.54 3.68
CA GLN A 7 -10.01 -9.44 4.64
C GLN A 7 -8.85 -8.63 4.04
N ILE A 8 -8.50 -8.87 2.77
CA ILE A 8 -7.48 -8.08 2.07
C ILE A 8 -7.89 -6.60 2.02
N ARG A 9 -9.16 -6.29 1.71
CA ARG A 9 -9.65 -4.90 1.69
C ARG A 9 -9.54 -4.23 3.06
N ALA A 10 -9.92 -4.94 4.13
CA ALA A 10 -9.79 -4.42 5.49
C ALA A 10 -8.33 -4.16 5.88
N ASP A 11 -7.41 -5.05 5.49
CA ASP A 11 -5.98 -4.89 5.77
C ASP A 11 -5.38 -3.72 4.97
N ILE A 12 -5.81 -3.55 3.72
CA ILE A 12 -5.44 -2.40 2.88
C ILE A 12 -5.98 -1.10 3.49
N ASP A 13 -7.24 -1.04 3.90
CA ASP A 13 -7.83 0.15 4.53
C ASP A 13 -7.08 0.52 5.82
N ASN A 14 -6.68 -0.48 6.60
CA ASN A 14 -5.91 -0.25 7.82
C ASN A 14 -4.48 0.25 7.54
N LEU A 15 -3.86 -0.22 6.45
CA LEU A 15 -2.57 0.30 5.98
C LEU A 15 -2.69 1.73 5.43
N LEU A 16 -3.77 2.03 4.69
CA LEU A 16 -4.05 3.35 4.15
C LEU A 16 -4.38 4.37 5.25
N ALA A 17 -5.08 3.96 6.31
CA ALA A 17 -5.38 4.81 7.46
C ALA A 17 -4.14 5.21 8.28
N GLN A 18 -3.04 4.46 8.13
CA GLN A 18 -1.74 4.79 8.74
C GLN A 18 -0.89 5.72 7.88
N LEU A 19 -1.28 5.96 6.62
CA LEU A 19 -0.61 6.94 5.79
C LEU A 19 -0.99 8.35 6.25
N PRO A 20 -0.04 9.30 6.26
CA PRO A 20 -0.34 10.69 6.56
C PRO A 20 -1.41 11.21 5.60
N ASP A 21 -2.37 11.97 6.13
CA ASP A 21 -3.50 12.46 5.35
C ASP A 21 -2.99 13.47 4.30
N LEU A 22 -2.95 13.01 3.05
CA LEU A 22 -2.51 13.81 1.90
C LEU A 22 -3.58 14.85 1.50
N THR A 23 -4.78 14.81 2.10
CA THR A 23 -5.86 15.77 1.86
C THR A 23 -5.90 16.91 2.88
N ASP A 24 -5.09 16.80 3.95
CA ASP A 24 -4.97 17.82 4.97
C ASP A 24 -4.41 19.13 4.37
N PRO A 25 -5.10 20.28 4.54
CA PRO A 25 -4.61 21.56 4.05
C PRO A 25 -3.25 21.98 4.62
N GLN A 26 -2.84 21.49 5.80
CA GLN A 26 -1.50 21.71 6.35
C GLN A 26 -0.41 20.96 5.54
N ASN A 27 -0.78 19.86 4.88
CA ASN A 27 0.08 19.09 3.96
C ASN A 27 0.03 19.61 2.51
N ARG A 28 -0.88 20.55 2.17
CA ARG A 28 -0.92 21.19 0.84
C ARG A 28 0.12 22.29 0.67
N GLU A 29 0.51 22.97 1.74
CA GLU A 29 1.48 24.09 1.65
C GLU A 29 2.91 23.60 1.42
N ASN A 30 3.24 22.42 1.96
CA ASN A 30 4.46 21.67 1.67
C ASN A 30 4.01 20.27 1.26
N GLY A 31 3.77 20.03 -0.03
CA GLY A 31 3.48 18.69 -0.54
C GLY A 31 4.52 17.66 -0.05
N PRO A 32 4.23 16.35 -0.15
CA PRO A 32 5.09 15.32 0.40
C PRO A 32 6.53 15.54 -0.08
N THR A 33 7.45 15.55 0.88
CA THR A 33 8.87 15.75 0.60
C THR A 33 9.35 14.64 -0.32
N LEU A 34 10.42 14.90 -1.07
CA LEU A 34 11.00 13.89 -1.96
C LEU A 34 11.29 12.57 -1.21
N ALA A 35 11.72 12.65 0.06
CA ALA A 35 11.95 11.49 0.91
C ALA A 35 10.66 10.70 1.23
N GLU A 36 9.53 11.38 1.46
CA GLU A 36 8.23 10.74 1.68
C GLU A 36 7.69 10.11 0.39
N LEU A 37 7.89 10.76 -0.75
CA LEU A 37 7.54 10.19 -2.06
C LEU A 37 8.39 8.95 -2.38
N GLU A 38 9.68 8.96 -2.06
CA GLU A 38 10.57 7.81 -2.20
C GLU A 38 10.17 6.65 -1.27
N ASP A 39 9.76 6.95 -0.03
CA ASP A 39 9.29 5.94 0.91
C ASP A 39 7.96 5.32 0.46
N ILE A 40 7.03 6.15 -0.02
CA ILE A 40 5.77 5.69 -0.61
C ILE A 40 6.04 4.82 -1.83
N ALA A 41 6.93 5.24 -2.74
CA ALA A 41 7.28 4.47 -3.94
C ALA A 41 7.90 3.10 -3.58
N ARG A 42 8.80 3.06 -2.58
CA ARG A 42 9.39 1.81 -2.08
C ARG A 42 8.32 0.87 -1.53
N ARG A 43 7.47 1.36 -0.64
CA ARG A 43 6.38 0.57 -0.04
C ARG A 43 5.41 0.02 -1.10
N LEU A 44 5.10 0.83 -2.12
CA LEU A 44 4.24 0.40 -3.22
C LEU A 44 4.90 -0.72 -4.04
N SER A 45 6.21 -0.62 -4.29
CA SER A 45 6.97 -1.65 -5.01
C SER A 45 7.05 -2.95 -4.21
N GLU A 46 7.31 -2.88 -2.91
CA GLU A 46 7.34 -4.05 -2.03
C GLU A 46 5.98 -4.75 -1.97
N ALA A 47 4.89 -3.97 -1.85
CA ALA A 47 3.53 -4.52 -1.90
C ALA A 47 3.23 -5.18 -3.25
N HIS A 48 3.72 -4.60 -4.35
CA HIS A 48 3.57 -5.17 -5.69
C HIS A 48 4.30 -6.52 -5.81
N ASP A 49 5.53 -6.62 -5.32
CA ASP A 49 6.31 -7.87 -5.36
C ASP A 49 5.64 -8.97 -4.55
N VAL A 50 5.10 -8.65 -3.38
CA VAL A 50 4.33 -9.59 -2.55
C VAL A 50 3.07 -10.06 -3.28
N LEU A 51 2.35 -9.15 -3.94
CA LEU A 51 1.17 -9.51 -4.75
C LEU A 51 1.54 -10.40 -5.94
N LEU A 52 2.69 -10.15 -6.59
CA LEU A 52 3.18 -10.96 -7.71
C LEU A 52 3.55 -12.37 -7.24
N GLN A 53 4.22 -12.47 -6.10
CA GLN A 53 4.57 -13.75 -5.49
C GLN A 53 3.32 -14.55 -5.07
N ALA A 54 2.32 -13.87 -4.51
CA ALA A 54 1.03 -14.48 -4.17
C ALA A 54 0.29 -14.98 -5.42
N LEU A 55 0.32 -14.22 -6.51
CA LEU A 55 -0.28 -14.61 -7.79
C LEU A 55 0.41 -15.83 -8.39
N GLU A 56 1.75 -15.83 -8.45
CA GLU A 56 2.53 -16.98 -8.93
C GLU A 56 2.31 -18.24 -8.07
N SER A 57 2.14 -18.08 -6.76
CA SER A 57 1.83 -19.19 -5.85
C SER A 57 0.39 -19.71 -6.01
N ALA A 58 -0.54 -18.87 -6.47
CA ALA A 58 -1.92 -19.25 -6.74
C ALA A 58 -2.06 -19.97 -8.10
N GLU A 59 -1.29 -19.56 -9.13
CA GLU A 59 -1.27 -20.21 -10.44
C GLU A 59 -0.59 -21.59 -10.46
N LYS A 60 0.33 -21.86 -9.52
CA LYS A 60 0.99 -23.16 -9.38
C LYS A 60 0.22 -24.18 -8.52
N GLY A 61 -0.97 -23.80 -8.01
CA GLY A 61 -1.84 -24.61 -7.17
C GLY A 61 -2.93 -25.37 -7.93
#